data_AF-S9UA47-F1
#
_entry.id   AF-S9UA47-F1
#
_cell.length_a   1.000
_cell.length_b   1.000
_cell.length_c   1.000
_cell.angle_alpha   90.00
_cell.angle_beta   90.00
_cell.angle_gamma   90.00
#
_symmetry.space_group_name_H-M   'P 1'
#
loop_
_entity.id
_entity.type
_entity.pdbx_description
1 polymer ?
#
loop_
_entity_poly.entity_id
_entity_poly.type
_entity_poly.pdbx_seq_one_letter_code
_entity_poly.pdbx_strand_id
1 'polypeptide(L)'
;MNKVISNIKEEELKHVTAIQGKRDEIREKQLALIRQKAAQESAQMIKDQEAKKGATLAELKQSLENKKKENASLQQEHDAKVKEYEARLEQARTQKEEQEGSTARLKEEMVQLEEDLVTRQNALQGKQKQLELAKMDKKKGLEAIKREHANVQAGRKKVLDERKAERQQWIAQIKDINEKVLDQLRSLAEDRKQSGEEPSASEKASEQAVKDDIKTIEEYLPKLITLNDVPTNAEETESIRRQFDDVFAQERQAYLKKIEREKERKTNLEKGLEAFRNKVLESAQVKAKEGHQDAIKKEQHLIALVDQVMTYLRQGVKLTKISRKGQEHRLFYFLSEDSKKIFSCELDNQGSPVNRKKPPVAINVSDIRKVVLGCYTPSFTSFATESALSKSRMSAISDNGTFRQDPTQSITPENLGLNNYRSFALLLPGGKSLEVVCDSDTDCEAWLVGLKRILNIKSKVERVIESRIHEGRVPTEEQICAMAYGENLDIRQMNGVSSISAEEGVVCSECHVPPALFLRIKKEMAEKSKSCSVTVYDLRVASGLDLIRSCWVYDHLIEKKHIPFPL
;
A
#
# COMPACT_ATOMS: atom_id res chain seq x y z
N MET A 1 114.77 63.34 51.56
CA MET A 1 113.41 63.67 51.08
C MET A 1 112.85 62.44 50.38
N ASN A 2 112.13 61.59 51.13
CA ASN A 2 111.48 60.38 50.64
C ASN A 2 110.15 60.76 49.97
N LYS A 3 110.07 60.71 48.63
CA LYS A 3 108.78 60.62 47.93
C LYS A 3 108.29 59.18 48.04
N VAL A 4 107.52 58.92 49.08
CA VAL A 4 106.75 57.70 49.26
C VAL A 4 105.80 57.57 48.07
N ILE A 5 106.00 56.56 47.23
CA ILE A 5 105.01 56.15 46.24
C ILE A 5 103.88 55.49 47.05
N SER A 6 102.98 56.31 47.56
CA SER A 6 101.68 55.86 48.05
C SER A 6 100.93 55.30 46.84
N ASN A 7 100.44 54.05 46.96
CA ASN A 7 99.57 53.34 46.03
C ASN A 7 100.16 52.47 44.91
N ILE A 8 101.27 51.76 45.14
CA ILE A 8 101.71 50.64 44.27
C ILE A 8 100.57 49.64 44.00
N LYS A 9 99.79 49.28 45.03
CA LYS A 9 98.64 48.37 44.89
C LYS A 9 97.53 48.91 43.97
N GLU A 10 97.34 50.22 43.92
CA GLU A 10 96.29 50.84 43.10
C GLU A 10 96.71 50.93 41.63
N GLU A 11 97.98 51.24 41.37
CA GLU A 11 98.58 51.20 40.02
C GLU A 11 98.64 49.75 39.49
N GLU A 12 99.03 48.78 40.30
CA GLU A 12 98.98 47.35 39.94
C GLU A 12 97.55 46.90 39.65
N LEU A 13 96.55 47.33 40.45
CA LEU A 13 95.15 47.03 40.21
C LEU A 13 94.65 47.66 38.90
N LYS A 14 95.05 48.90 38.57
CA LYS A 14 94.73 49.52 37.28
C LYS A 14 95.34 48.75 36.11
N HIS A 15 96.60 48.32 36.23
CA HIS A 15 97.27 47.52 35.20
C HIS A 15 96.61 46.14 35.02
N VAL A 16 96.26 45.45 36.11
CA VAL A 16 95.54 44.17 36.07
C VAL A 16 94.15 44.34 35.45
N THR A 17 93.42 45.40 35.83
CA THR A 17 92.10 45.73 35.26
C THR A 17 92.20 46.04 33.77
N ALA A 18 93.24 46.77 33.34
CA ALA A 18 93.47 47.08 31.92
C ALA A 18 93.83 45.83 31.10
N ILE A 19 94.59 44.89 31.68
CA ILE A 19 94.91 43.59 31.05
C ILE A 19 93.67 42.70 30.97
N GLN A 20 92.85 42.66 32.02
CA GLN A 20 91.58 41.93 32.03
C GLN A 20 90.59 42.54 31.03
N GLY A 21 90.43 43.86 31.00
CA GLY A 21 89.59 44.54 30.01
C GLY A 21 90.01 44.22 28.58
N LYS A 22 91.31 44.24 28.27
CA LYS A 22 91.82 43.82 26.95
C LYS A 22 91.56 42.34 26.66
N ARG A 23 91.72 41.45 27.65
CA ARG A 23 91.41 40.02 27.49
C ARG A 23 89.94 39.76 27.26
N ASP A 24 89.07 40.46 27.97
CA ASP A 24 87.62 40.35 27.84
C ASP A 24 87.15 40.94 26.51
N GLU A 25 87.70 42.07 26.05
CA GLU A 25 87.45 42.60 24.70
C GLU A 25 87.86 41.62 23.59
N ILE A 26 89.02 40.96 23.74
CA ILE A 26 89.48 39.95 22.77
C ILE A 26 88.55 38.72 22.80
N ARG A 27 88.11 38.29 23.98
CA ARG A 27 87.19 37.17 24.17
C ARG A 27 85.80 37.47 23.59
N GLU A 28 85.28 38.67 23.84
CA GLU A 28 84.05 39.19 23.24
C GLU A 28 84.14 39.21 21.71
N LYS A 29 85.24 39.72 21.15
CA LYS A 29 85.47 39.69 19.68
C LYS A 29 85.50 38.26 19.13
N GLN A 30 86.15 37.33 19.82
CA GLN A 30 86.17 35.92 19.43
C GLN A 30 84.78 35.27 19.53
N LEU A 31 84.01 35.54 20.60
CA LEU A 31 82.65 35.04 20.76
C LEU A 31 81.70 35.63 19.71
N ALA A 32 81.84 36.92 19.39
CA ALA A 32 81.09 37.57 18.32
C ALA A 32 81.39 36.92 16.95
N LEU A 33 82.65 36.62 16.67
CA LEU A 33 83.06 35.92 15.46
C LEU A 33 82.50 34.49 15.40
N ILE A 34 82.52 33.76 16.51
CA ILE A 34 81.93 32.41 16.60
C ILE A 34 80.41 32.47 16.38
N ARG A 35 79.71 33.42 16.99
CA ARG A 35 78.26 33.63 16.80
C ARG A 35 77.93 33.99 15.35
N GLN A 36 78.74 34.85 14.73
CA GLN A 36 78.59 35.22 13.32
C GLN A 36 78.79 34.00 12.41
N LYS A 37 79.83 33.21 12.66
CA LYS A 37 80.11 31.99 11.88
C LYS A 37 78.99 30.96 12.05
N ALA A 38 78.51 30.73 13.26
CA ALA A 38 77.37 29.84 13.53
C ALA A 38 76.07 30.32 12.84
N ALA A 39 75.83 31.64 12.81
CA ALA A 39 74.68 32.20 12.10
C ALA A 39 74.79 32.03 10.59
N GLN A 40 75.99 32.20 10.01
CA GLN A 40 76.24 31.97 8.59
C GLN A 40 76.10 30.49 8.22
N GLU A 41 76.66 29.58 9.02
CA GLU A 41 76.54 28.12 8.82
C GLU A 41 75.09 27.65 8.92
N SER A 42 74.32 28.16 9.89
CA SER A 42 72.89 27.88 10.02
C SER A 42 72.07 28.40 8.82
N ALA A 43 72.34 29.64 8.38
CA ALA A 43 71.67 30.22 7.22
C ALA A 43 71.99 29.46 5.92
N GLN A 44 73.24 29.01 5.76
CA GLN A 44 73.64 28.19 4.62
C GLN A 44 72.97 26.81 4.66
N MET A 45 72.91 26.18 5.84
CA MET A 45 72.23 24.89 6.01
C MET A 45 70.73 24.98 5.69
N ILE A 46 70.06 26.09 6.05
CA ILE A 46 68.67 26.36 5.69
C ILE A 46 68.53 26.46 4.17
N LYS A 47 69.35 27.28 3.50
CA LYS A 47 69.34 27.42 2.04
C LYS A 47 69.56 26.09 1.31
N ASP A 48 70.51 25.28 1.78
CA ASP A 48 70.80 23.98 1.18
C ASP A 48 69.63 23.00 1.36
N GLN A 49 68.92 23.06 2.49
CA GLN A 49 67.71 22.27 2.73
C GLN A 49 66.54 22.74 1.85
N GLU A 50 66.34 24.05 1.70
CA GLU A 50 65.32 24.62 0.82
C GLU A 50 65.56 24.24 -0.64
N ALA A 51 66.82 24.29 -1.10
CA ALA A 51 67.21 23.87 -2.44
C ALA A 51 67.00 22.35 -2.67
N LYS A 52 67.27 21.51 -1.67
CA LYS A 52 67.04 20.05 -1.77
C LYS A 52 65.56 19.65 -1.73
N LYS A 53 64.73 20.36 -0.97
CA LYS A 53 63.31 20.01 -0.76
C LYS A 53 62.35 20.79 -1.67
N GLY A 54 62.83 21.81 -2.38
CA GLY A 54 62.04 22.56 -3.35
C GLY A 54 60.95 23.46 -2.75
N ALA A 55 61.02 23.75 -1.44
CA ALA A 55 60.09 24.63 -0.74
C ALA A 55 60.83 25.43 0.34
N THR A 56 60.53 26.72 0.47
CA THR A 56 61.16 27.59 1.48
C THR A 56 60.55 27.38 2.87
N LEU A 57 61.30 27.68 3.93
CA LEU A 57 60.81 27.60 5.30
C LEU A 57 59.60 28.52 5.53
N ALA A 58 59.55 29.66 4.82
CA ALA A 58 58.42 30.57 4.85
C ALA A 58 57.17 29.96 4.20
N GLU A 59 57.31 29.32 3.03
CA GLU A 59 56.23 28.62 2.33
C GLU A 59 55.68 27.46 3.18
N LEU A 60 56.55 26.69 3.84
CA LEU A 60 56.13 25.59 4.72
C LEU A 60 55.35 26.11 5.95
N LYS A 61 55.78 27.22 6.55
CA LYS A 61 55.05 27.87 7.65
C LYS A 61 53.68 28.37 7.19
N GLN A 62 53.60 28.98 6.01
CA GLN A 62 52.35 29.47 5.44
C GLN A 62 51.41 28.31 5.07
N SER A 63 51.95 27.24 4.48
CA SER A 63 51.18 26.02 4.16
C SER A 63 50.65 25.35 5.42
N LEU A 64 51.45 25.30 6.50
CA LEU A 64 51.02 24.75 7.78
C LEU A 64 49.88 25.58 8.39
N GLU A 65 49.99 26.91 8.34
CA GLU A 65 48.94 27.81 8.84
C GLU A 65 47.64 27.68 8.03
N ASN A 66 47.74 27.59 6.70
CA ASN A 66 46.60 27.33 5.84
C ASN A 66 45.94 25.98 6.14
N LYS A 67 46.74 24.91 6.33
CA LYS A 67 46.23 23.59 6.70
C LYS A 67 45.56 23.57 8.07
N LYS A 68 46.06 24.34 9.05
CA LYS A 68 45.38 24.51 10.34
C LYS A 68 44.01 25.16 10.20
N LYS A 69 43.90 26.21 9.37
CA LYS A 69 42.61 26.88 9.09
C LYS A 69 41.64 25.96 8.36
N GLU A 70 42.11 25.23 7.36
CA GLU A 70 41.32 24.23 6.63
C GLU A 70 40.81 23.14 7.58
N ASN A 71 41.67 22.62 8.45
CA ASN A 71 41.29 21.59 9.42
C ASN A 71 40.28 22.11 10.46
N ALA A 72 40.44 23.36 10.93
CA ALA A 72 39.46 23.99 11.80
C ALA A 72 38.09 24.17 11.12
N SER A 73 38.07 24.53 9.83
CA SER A 73 36.84 24.64 9.04
C SER A 73 36.17 23.27 8.85
N LEU A 74 36.95 22.23 8.54
CA LEU A 74 36.44 20.86 8.40
C LEU A 74 35.88 20.32 9.72
N GLN A 75 36.54 20.61 10.85
CA GLN A 75 36.04 20.23 12.16
C GLN A 75 34.71 20.92 12.47
N GLN A 76 34.58 22.22 12.14
CA GLN A 76 33.33 22.95 12.33
C GLN A 76 32.19 22.40 11.45
N GLU A 77 32.48 22.05 10.20
CA GLU A 77 31.51 21.43 9.30
C GLU A 77 31.09 20.03 9.80
N HIS A 78 32.05 19.24 10.29
CA HIS A 78 31.78 17.94 10.90
C HIS A 78 30.86 18.08 12.12
N ASP A 79 31.18 18.99 13.05
CA ASP A 79 30.37 19.22 14.25
C ASP A 79 28.96 19.75 13.91
N ALA A 80 28.83 20.55 12.85
CA ALA A 80 27.53 20.98 12.33
C ALA A 80 26.70 19.80 11.79
N LYS A 81 27.33 18.90 11.01
CA LYS A 81 26.66 17.70 10.50
C LYS A 81 26.26 16.73 11.62
N VAL A 82 27.10 16.57 12.65
CA VAL A 82 26.76 15.75 13.82
C VAL A 82 25.51 16.29 14.50
N LYS A 83 25.43 17.61 14.75
CA LYS A 83 24.24 18.24 15.34
C LYS A 83 22.99 18.07 14.46
N GLU A 84 23.13 18.17 13.14
CA GLU A 84 22.03 17.94 12.21
C GLU A 84 21.52 16.49 12.28
N TYR A 85 22.44 15.52 12.32
CA TYR A 85 22.07 14.11 12.46
C TYR A 85 21.42 13.81 13.81
N GLU A 86 21.91 14.39 14.91
CA GLU A 86 21.29 14.28 16.24
C GLU A 86 19.87 14.85 16.23
N ALA A 87 19.65 16.02 15.62
CA ALA A 87 18.32 16.62 15.51
C ALA A 87 17.35 15.76 14.68
N ARG A 88 17.81 15.22 13.54
CA ARG A 88 17.00 14.30 12.71
C ARG A 88 16.69 13.00 13.44
N LEU A 89 17.62 12.49 14.23
CA LEU A 89 17.44 11.27 15.01
C LEU A 89 16.40 11.49 16.13
N GLU A 90 16.40 12.65 16.77
CA GLU A 90 15.40 13.02 17.76
C GLU A 90 14.01 13.24 17.13
N GLN A 91 13.96 13.83 15.93
CA GLN A 91 12.72 13.92 15.16
C GLN A 91 12.16 12.54 14.78
N ALA A 92 13.03 11.59 14.41
CA ALA A 92 12.61 10.23 14.11
C ALA A 92 12.09 9.49 15.35
N ARG A 93 12.68 9.73 16.54
CA ARG A 93 12.21 9.16 17.81
C ARG A 93 10.83 9.67 18.19
N THR A 94 10.60 10.98 18.11
CA THR A 94 9.29 11.58 18.44
C THR A 94 8.20 11.10 17.48
N GLN A 95 8.49 11.03 16.17
CA GLN A 95 7.57 10.45 15.19
C GLN A 95 7.25 8.98 15.48
N LYS A 96 8.25 8.19 15.89
CA LYS A 96 8.05 6.80 16.27
C LYS A 96 7.14 6.67 17.50
N GLU A 97 7.34 7.48 18.54
CA GLU A 97 6.49 7.49 19.73
C GLU A 97 5.04 7.88 19.41
N GLU A 98 4.83 8.89 18.55
CA GLU A 98 3.49 9.27 18.08
C GLU A 98 2.81 8.14 17.30
N GLN A 99 3.54 7.45 16.43
CA GLN A 99 3.03 6.32 15.65
C GLN A 99 2.70 5.11 16.55
N GLU A 100 3.55 4.81 17.53
CA GLU A 100 3.28 3.75 18.52
C GLU A 100 2.05 4.09 19.37
N GLY A 101 1.89 5.35 19.79
CA GLY A 101 0.72 5.83 20.49
C GLY A 101 -0.57 5.75 19.66
N SER A 102 -0.51 6.13 18.38
CA SER A 102 -1.65 5.99 17.46
C SER A 102 -2.01 4.52 17.23
N THR A 103 -1.00 3.66 17.07
CA THR A 103 -1.20 2.22 16.88
C THR A 103 -1.82 1.57 18.12
N ALA A 104 -1.43 1.98 19.33
CA ALA A 104 -2.01 1.50 20.56
C ALA A 104 -3.50 1.88 20.68
N ARG A 105 -3.86 3.13 20.37
CA ARG A 105 -5.26 3.58 20.35
C ARG A 105 -6.11 2.80 19.34
N LEU A 106 -5.59 2.56 18.14
CA LEU A 106 -6.30 1.78 17.13
C LEU A 106 -6.53 0.33 17.56
N LYS A 107 -5.56 -0.28 18.28
CA LYS A 107 -5.75 -1.62 18.85
C LYS A 107 -6.83 -1.63 19.93
N GLU A 108 -6.87 -0.62 20.78
CA GLU A 108 -7.91 -0.48 21.81
C GLU A 108 -9.30 -0.29 21.19
N GLU A 109 -9.42 0.54 20.15
CA GLU A 109 -10.66 0.69 19.37
C GLU A 109 -11.09 -0.62 18.69
N MET A 110 -10.14 -1.39 18.14
CA MET A 110 -10.44 -2.70 17.56
C MET A 110 -11.02 -3.67 18.59
N VAL A 111 -10.41 -3.75 19.79
CA VAL A 111 -10.91 -4.60 20.88
C VAL A 111 -12.32 -4.17 21.30
N GLN A 112 -12.56 -2.86 21.45
CA GLN A 112 -13.90 -2.35 21.79
C GLN A 112 -14.94 -2.72 20.73
N LEU A 113 -14.59 -2.61 19.44
CA LEU A 113 -15.48 -2.98 18.34
C LEU A 113 -15.77 -4.50 18.31
N GLU A 114 -14.79 -5.33 18.66
CA GLU A 114 -14.98 -6.78 18.79
C GLU A 114 -15.95 -7.13 19.94
N GLU A 115 -15.81 -6.48 21.10
CA GLU A 115 -16.73 -6.64 22.23
C GLU A 115 -18.17 -6.18 21.90
N ASP A 116 -18.30 -5.03 21.23
CA ASP A 116 -19.58 -4.51 20.75
C ASP A 116 -20.24 -5.47 19.74
N LEU A 117 -19.45 -6.08 18.86
CA LEU A 117 -19.92 -7.06 17.88
C LEU A 117 -20.47 -8.31 18.59
N VAL A 118 -19.75 -8.85 19.56
CA VAL A 118 -20.19 -10.00 20.37
C VAL A 118 -21.49 -9.67 21.11
N THR A 119 -21.56 -8.48 21.71
CA THR A 119 -22.77 -8.01 22.41
C THR A 119 -23.98 -7.93 21.48
N ARG A 120 -23.79 -7.38 20.26
CA ARG A 120 -24.85 -7.30 19.25
C ARG A 120 -25.28 -8.67 18.73
N GLN A 121 -24.33 -9.58 18.52
CA GLN A 121 -24.63 -10.96 18.11
C GLN A 121 -25.46 -11.69 19.18
N ASN A 122 -25.09 -11.56 20.45
CA ASN A 122 -25.84 -12.13 21.56
C ASN A 122 -27.26 -11.54 21.65
N ALA A 123 -27.39 -10.22 21.49
CA ALA A 123 -28.70 -9.56 21.48
C ALA A 123 -29.59 -10.04 20.32
N LEU A 124 -29.02 -10.22 19.12
CA LEU A 124 -29.73 -10.77 17.97
C LEU A 124 -30.18 -12.21 18.22
N GLN A 125 -29.30 -13.05 18.78
CA GLN A 125 -29.64 -14.44 19.10
C GLN A 125 -30.74 -14.52 20.18
N GLY A 126 -30.73 -13.61 21.16
CA GLY A 126 -31.79 -13.48 22.15
C GLY A 126 -33.14 -13.10 21.52
N LYS A 127 -33.16 -12.12 20.61
CA LYS A 127 -34.37 -11.73 19.87
C LYS A 127 -34.87 -12.85 18.96
N GLN A 128 -33.97 -13.61 18.34
CA GLN A 128 -34.32 -14.77 17.51
C GLN A 128 -35.07 -15.83 18.34
N LYS A 129 -34.56 -16.17 19.53
CA LYS A 129 -35.21 -17.12 20.45
C LYS A 129 -36.59 -16.63 20.90
N GLN A 130 -36.71 -15.35 21.27
CA GLN A 130 -38.01 -14.76 21.63
C GLN A 130 -39.03 -14.83 20.49
N LEU A 131 -38.58 -14.60 19.25
CA LEU A 131 -39.44 -14.70 18.07
C LEU A 131 -39.94 -16.13 17.84
N GLU A 132 -39.09 -17.15 18.04
CA GLU A 132 -39.48 -18.55 17.93
C GLU A 132 -40.51 -18.96 19.00
N LEU A 133 -40.29 -18.55 20.25
CA LEU A 133 -41.25 -18.72 21.35
C LEU A 133 -42.61 -18.10 21.00
N ALA A 134 -42.62 -16.83 20.56
CA ALA A 134 -43.85 -16.15 20.19
C ALA A 134 -44.58 -16.83 19.01
N LYS A 135 -43.86 -17.40 18.05
CA LYS A 135 -44.45 -18.20 16.95
C LYS A 135 -45.09 -19.48 17.46
N MET A 136 -44.44 -20.18 18.39
CA MET A 136 -45.00 -21.39 19.00
C MET A 136 -46.25 -21.08 19.82
N ASP A 137 -46.23 -20.02 20.62
CA ASP A 137 -47.39 -19.60 21.42
C ASP A 137 -48.56 -19.19 20.53
N LYS A 138 -48.30 -18.47 19.43
CA LYS A 138 -49.32 -18.15 18.43
C LYS A 138 -49.94 -19.42 17.84
N LYS A 139 -49.12 -20.44 17.51
CA LYS A 139 -49.60 -21.72 16.98
C LYS A 139 -50.48 -22.46 18.01
N LYS A 140 -50.03 -22.53 19.26
CA LYS A 140 -50.81 -23.14 20.36
C LYS A 140 -52.13 -22.40 20.59
N GLY A 141 -52.13 -21.07 20.53
CA GLY A 141 -53.33 -20.24 20.63
C GLY A 141 -54.34 -20.55 19.51
N LEU A 142 -53.87 -20.67 18.26
CA LEU A 142 -54.74 -21.04 17.13
C LEU A 142 -55.31 -22.46 17.28
N GLU A 143 -54.54 -23.41 17.80
CA GLU A 143 -55.01 -24.77 18.06
C GLU A 143 -56.04 -24.82 19.20
N ALA A 144 -55.84 -24.04 20.26
CA ALA A 144 -56.78 -23.90 21.36
C ALA A 144 -58.13 -23.33 20.89
N ILE A 145 -58.10 -22.25 20.10
CA ILE A 145 -59.30 -21.62 19.51
C ILE A 145 -60.06 -22.62 18.63
N LYS A 146 -59.36 -23.39 17.78
CA LYS A 146 -60.00 -24.41 16.93
C LYS A 146 -60.69 -25.50 17.76
N ARG A 147 -60.03 -25.97 18.83
CA ARG A 147 -60.58 -27.00 19.72
C ARG A 147 -61.82 -26.48 20.45
N GLU A 148 -61.76 -25.26 20.97
CA GLU A 148 -62.87 -24.64 21.68
C GLU A 148 -64.07 -24.39 20.76
N HIS A 149 -63.82 -23.92 19.53
CA HIS A 149 -64.87 -23.77 18.52
C HIS A 149 -65.57 -25.11 18.20
N ALA A 150 -64.80 -26.19 18.06
CA ALA A 150 -65.35 -27.54 17.86
C ALA A 150 -66.19 -28.00 19.06
N ASN A 151 -65.73 -27.74 20.29
CA ASN A 151 -66.45 -28.08 21.51
C ASN A 151 -67.76 -27.29 21.63
N VAL A 152 -67.74 -25.98 21.34
CA VAL A 152 -68.93 -25.13 21.37
C VAL A 152 -69.94 -25.55 20.29
N GLN A 153 -69.48 -25.88 19.08
CA GLN A 153 -70.36 -26.39 18.03
C GLN A 153 -70.99 -27.73 18.42
N ALA A 154 -70.21 -28.65 18.99
CA ALA A 154 -70.71 -29.93 19.48
C ALA A 154 -71.75 -29.74 20.61
N GLY A 155 -71.48 -28.83 21.55
CA GLY A 155 -72.41 -28.47 22.61
C GLY A 155 -73.72 -27.88 22.08
N ARG A 156 -73.66 -26.94 21.13
CA ARG A 156 -74.85 -26.36 20.49
C ARG A 156 -75.68 -27.41 19.77
N LYS A 157 -75.03 -28.32 19.02
CA LYS A 157 -75.72 -29.41 18.32
C LYS A 157 -76.44 -30.33 19.31
N LYS A 158 -75.77 -30.71 20.40
CA LYS A 158 -76.35 -31.56 21.44
C LYS A 158 -77.61 -30.95 22.06
N VAL A 159 -77.57 -29.66 22.43
CA VAL A 159 -78.73 -28.95 22.99
C VAL A 159 -79.90 -28.89 21.99
N LEU A 160 -79.62 -28.64 20.71
CA LEU A 160 -80.66 -28.63 19.68
C LEU A 160 -81.29 -30.01 19.46
N ASP A 161 -80.47 -31.06 19.47
CA ASP A 161 -80.93 -32.44 19.32
C ASP A 161 -81.79 -32.89 20.53
N GLU A 162 -81.38 -32.54 21.77
CA GLU A 162 -82.14 -32.79 23.00
C GLU A 162 -83.51 -32.08 22.97
N ARG A 163 -83.55 -30.79 22.64
CA ARG A 163 -84.82 -30.04 22.54
C ARG A 163 -85.73 -30.55 21.43
N LYS A 164 -85.16 -30.99 20.31
CA LYS A 164 -85.94 -31.62 19.23
C LYS A 164 -86.59 -32.92 19.70
N ALA A 165 -85.87 -33.72 20.48
CA ALA A 165 -86.40 -34.94 21.07
C ALA A 165 -87.52 -34.65 22.09
N GLU A 166 -87.35 -33.64 22.96
CA GLU A 166 -88.38 -33.20 23.90
C GLU A 166 -89.67 -32.77 23.19
N ARG A 167 -89.54 -31.97 22.11
CA ARG A 167 -90.70 -31.53 21.32
C ARG A 167 -91.39 -32.69 20.61
N GLN A 168 -90.64 -33.65 20.10
CA GLN A 168 -91.20 -34.88 19.52
C GLN A 168 -92.00 -35.66 20.57
N GLN A 169 -91.51 -35.73 21.80
CA GLN A 169 -92.22 -36.36 22.91
C GLN A 169 -93.52 -35.62 23.25
N TRP A 170 -93.49 -34.28 23.34
CA TRP A 170 -94.71 -33.49 23.56
C TRP A 170 -95.73 -33.66 22.44
N ILE A 171 -95.29 -33.67 21.18
CA ILE A 171 -96.17 -33.89 20.03
C ILE A 171 -96.83 -35.27 20.11
N ALA A 172 -96.09 -36.32 20.50
CA ALA A 172 -96.64 -37.65 20.67
C ALA A 172 -97.70 -37.69 21.79
N GLN A 173 -97.45 -37.01 22.92
CA GLN A 173 -98.40 -36.90 24.01
C GLN A 173 -99.68 -36.15 23.61
N ILE A 174 -99.55 -35.03 22.89
CA ILE A 174 -100.71 -34.25 22.42
C ILE A 174 -101.56 -35.07 21.44
N LYS A 175 -100.92 -35.84 20.54
CA LYS A 175 -101.65 -36.72 19.61
C LYS A 175 -102.43 -37.82 20.33
N ASP A 176 -101.82 -38.48 21.32
CA ASP A 176 -102.49 -39.50 22.13
C ASP A 176 -103.69 -38.94 22.89
N ILE A 177 -103.58 -37.72 23.44
CA ILE A 177 -104.69 -37.03 24.10
C ILE A 177 -105.81 -36.70 23.09
N ASN A 178 -105.46 -36.13 21.92
CA ASN A 178 -106.43 -35.81 20.87
C ASN A 178 -107.18 -37.06 20.38
N GLU A 179 -106.48 -38.18 20.20
CA GLU A 179 -107.07 -39.45 19.78
C GLU A 179 -108.05 -40.00 20.84
N LYS A 180 -107.68 -39.95 22.12
CA LYS A 180 -108.59 -40.33 23.22
C LYS A 180 -109.84 -39.47 23.28
N VAL A 181 -109.73 -38.16 23.06
CA VAL A 181 -110.88 -37.25 23.01
C VAL A 181 -111.78 -37.59 21.82
N LEU A 182 -111.21 -37.89 20.64
CA LEU A 182 -111.97 -38.34 19.48
C LEU A 182 -112.67 -39.68 19.72
N ASP A 183 -112.03 -40.62 20.41
CA ASP A 183 -112.63 -41.90 20.79
C ASP A 183 -113.79 -41.74 21.76
N GLN A 184 -113.67 -40.84 22.75
CA GLN A 184 -114.77 -40.50 23.65
C GLN A 184 -115.95 -39.90 22.88
N LEU A 185 -115.69 -39.00 21.92
CA LEU A 185 -116.73 -38.46 21.04
C LEU A 185 -117.39 -39.54 20.17
N ARG A 186 -116.62 -40.53 19.69
CA ARG A 186 -117.16 -41.69 18.94
C ARG A 186 -118.04 -42.57 19.82
N SER A 187 -117.58 -42.91 21.03
CA SER A 187 -118.35 -43.70 21.99
C SER A 187 -119.67 -43.02 22.35
N LEU A 188 -119.64 -41.72 22.66
CA LEU A 188 -120.85 -40.93 22.95
C LEU A 188 -121.83 -40.90 21.77
N ALA A 189 -121.32 -40.87 20.53
CA ALA A 189 -122.16 -40.95 19.34
C ALA A 189 -122.77 -42.35 19.14
N GLU A 190 -122.06 -43.42 19.46
CA GLU A 190 -122.59 -44.79 19.42
C GLU A 190 -123.62 -45.05 20.52
N ASP A 191 -123.36 -44.59 21.74
CA ASP A 191 -124.28 -44.72 22.89
C ASP A 191 -125.63 -44.02 22.59
N ARG A 192 -125.59 -42.82 22.00
CA ARG A 192 -126.81 -42.10 21.55
C ARG A 192 -127.56 -42.83 20.44
N LYS A 193 -126.83 -43.49 19.53
CA LYS A 193 -127.44 -44.29 18.46
C LYS A 193 -128.15 -45.54 19.00
N GLN A 194 -127.66 -46.10 20.10
CA GLN A 194 -128.27 -47.24 20.79
C GLN A 194 -129.45 -46.84 21.69
N SER A 195 -129.43 -45.63 22.30
CA SER A 195 -130.50 -45.13 23.19
C SER A 195 -131.68 -44.49 22.44
N GLY A 196 -131.52 -44.11 21.17
CA GLY A 196 -132.57 -43.47 20.37
C GLY A 196 -132.76 -41.97 20.63
N GLU A 197 -131.84 -41.33 21.37
CA GLU A 197 -131.82 -39.89 21.60
C GLU A 197 -131.17 -39.13 20.44
N GLU A 198 -131.84 -38.09 19.91
CA GLU A 198 -131.20 -37.18 18.97
C GLU A 198 -130.38 -36.11 19.71
N PRO A 199 -129.13 -35.82 19.27
CA PRO A 199 -128.31 -34.80 19.91
C PRO A 199 -128.91 -33.40 19.67
N SER A 200 -128.90 -32.58 20.72
CA SER A 200 -129.35 -31.19 20.61
C SER A 200 -128.45 -30.39 19.67
N ALA A 201 -128.97 -29.29 19.11
CA ALA A 201 -128.19 -28.42 18.23
C ALA A 201 -126.94 -27.84 18.92
N SER A 202 -127.01 -27.61 20.23
CA SER A 202 -125.89 -27.13 21.06
C SER A 202 -124.77 -28.18 21.20
N GLU A 203 -125.14 -29.45 21.39
CA GLU A 203 -124.17 -30.55 21.50
C GLU A 203 -123.48 -30.81 20.16
N LYS A 204 -124.22 -30.82 19.05
CA LYS A 204 -123.62 -30.96 17.70
C LYS A 204 -122.64 -29.84 17.39
N ALA A 205 -122.96 -28.60 17.77
CA ALA A 205 -122.06 -27.46 17.59
C ALA A 205 -120.80 -27.59 18.47
N SER A 206 -120.95 -28.07 19.71
CA SER A 206 -119.82 -28.27 20.64
C SER A 206 -118.88 -29.40 20.19
N GLU A 207 -119.42 -30.52 19.71
CA GLU A 207 -118.61 -31.62 19.18
C GLU A 207 -117.85 -31.23 17.91
N GLN A 208 -118.48 -30.43 17.05
CA GLN A 208 -117.82 -29.91 15.86
C GLN A 208 -116.70 -28.93 16.22
N ALA A 209 -116.93 -28.05 17.21
CA ALA A 209 -115.90 -27.13 17.70
C ALA A 209 -114.68 -27.88 18.25
N VAL A 210 -114.87 -28.95 19.03
CA VAL A 210 -113.75 -29.77 19.54
C VAL A 210 -112.98 -30.45 18.41
N LYS A 211 -113.67 -30.95 17.37
CA LYS A 211 -113.01 -31.52 16.18
C LYS A 211 -112.21 -30.48 15.40
N ASP A 212 -112.74 -29.26 15.26
CA ASP A 212 -112.08 -28.16 14.57
C ASP A 212 -110.85 -27.65 15.36
N ASP A 213 -110.93 -27.62 16.70
CA ASP A 213 -109.81 -27.29 17.58
C ASP A 213 -108.70 -28.35 17.50
N ILE A 214 -109.04 -29.63 17.56
CA ILE A 214 -108.08 -30.74 17.40
C ILE A 214 -107.38 -30.64 16.04
N LYS A 215 -108.14 -30.40 14.97
CA LYS A 215 -107.58 -30.22 13.62
C LYS A 215 -106.62 -29.04 13.57
N THR A 216 -107.00 -27.91 14.17
CA THR A 216 -106.14 -26.72 14.24
C THR A 216 -104.84 -27.03 14.99
N ILE A 217 -104.92 -27.70 16.14
CA ILE A 217 -103.74 -28.11 16.92
C ILE A 217 -102.82 -29.01 16.10
N GLU A 218 -103.36 -30.02 15.42
CA GLU A 218 -102.59 -30.95 14.59
C GLU A 218 -101.86 -30.27 13.43
N GLU A 219 -102.42 -29.20 12.85
CA GLU A 219 -101.77 -28.39 11.82
C GLU A 219 -100.55 -27.62 12.34
N TYR A 220 -100.49 -27.31 13.64
CA TYR A 220 -99.37 -26.61 14.28
C TYR A 220 -98.28 -27.54 14.83
N LEU A 221 -98.60 -28.80 15.16
CA LEU A 221 -97.62 -29.75 15.73
C LEU A 221 -96.34 -29.94 14.89
N PRO A 222 -96.38 -30.08 13.55
CA PRO A 222 -95.16 -30.19 12.75
C PRO A 222 -94.26 -28.95 12.81
N LYS A 223 -94.86 -27.76 13.00
CA LYS A 223 -94.15 -26.47 13.02
C LYS A 223 -93.33 -26.29 14.30
N LEU A 224 -93.73 -26.93 15.40
CA LEU A 224 -92.97 -26.95 16.67
C LEU A 224 -91.61 -27.65 16.53
N ILE A 225 -91.52 -28.71 15.72
CA ILE A 225 -90.24 -29.42 15.47
C ILE A 225 -89.24 -28.54 14.75
N THR A 226 -89.71 -27.63 13.90
CA THR A 226 -88.89 -26.75 13.06
C THR A 226 -88.56 -25.40 13.70
N LEU A 227 -89.04 -25.12 14.91
CA LEU A 227 -88.80 -23.84 15.59
C LEU A 227 -87.31 -23.73 15.96
N ASN A 228 -86.56 -22.78 15.37
CA ASN A 228 -85.18 -22.54 15.75
C ASN A 228 -85.13 -21.67 17.01
N ASP A 229 -84.52 -22.18 18.08
CA ASP A 229 -84.28 -21.43 19.32
C ASP A 229 -83.07 -20.51 19.16
N VAL A 230 -83.28 -19.36 18.53
CA VAL A 230 -82.29 -18.27 18.55
C VAL A 230 -82.53 -17.43 19.82
N PRO A 231 -81.48 -17.00 20.55
CA PRO A 231 -81.64 -16.15 21.73
C PRO A 231 -82.39 -14.86 21.37
N THR A 232 -83.37 -14.51 22.20
CA THR A 232 -84.44 -13.53 21.92
C THR A 232 -84.02 -12.06 21.96
N ASN A 233 -82.73 -11.72 22.10
CA ASN A 233 -82.27 -10.33 22.06
C ASN A 233 -81.32 -10.08 20.86
N ALA A 234 -81.93 -9.82 19.71
CA ALA A 234 -81.23 -9.51 18.47
C ALA A 234 -80.39 -8.22 18.58
N GLU A 235 -80.83 -7.25 19.39
CA GLU A 235 -80.14 -5.97 19.59
C GLU A 235 -78.84 -6.11 20.37
N GLU A 236 -78.84 -6.86 21.47
CA GLU A 236 -77.60 -7.09 22.24
C GLU A 236 -76.57 -7.88 21.45
N THR A 237 -77.01 -8.87 20.67
CA THR A 237 -76.12 -9.68 19.83
C THR A 237 -75.50 -8.84 18.70
N GLU A 238 -76.28 -7.96 18.08
CA GLU A 238 -75.80 -7.02 17.06
C GLU A 238 -74.88 -5.94 17.65
N SER A 239 -75.18 -5.46 18.85
CA SER A 239 -74.36 -4.48 19.59
C SER A 239 -72.97 -5.02 19.91
N ILE A 240 -72.88 -6.24 20.46
CA ILE A 240 -71.59 -6.90 20.75
C ILE A 240 -70.81 -7.13 19.45
N ARG A 241 -71.49 -7.52 18.37
CA ARG A 241 -70.84 -7.74 17.07
C ARG A 241 -70.20 -6.47 16.52
N ARG A 242 -70.92 -5.34 16.57
CA ARG A 242 -70.39 -4.03 16.16
C ARG A 242 -69.19 -3.58 16.99
N GLN A 243 -69.23 -3.79 18.31
CA GLN A 243 -68.09 -3.47 19.18
C GLN A 243 -66.83 -4.27 18.82
N PHE A 244 -66.98 -5.56 18.51
CA PHE A 244 -65.85 -6.38 18.02
C PHE A 244 -65.34 -5.89 16.67
N ASP A 245 -66.23 -5.61 15.72
CA ASP A 245 -65.84 -5.13 14.39
C ASP A 245 -65.10 -3.78 14.45
N ASP A 246 -65.53 -2.87 15.33
CA ASP A 246 -64.88 -1.58 15.57
C ASP A 246 -63.47 -1.76 16.17
N VAL A 247 -63.31 -2.62 17.17
CA VAL A 247 -61.99 -2.92 17.78
C VAL A 247 -61.06 -3.57 16.75
N PHE A 248 -61.55 -4.53 15.96
CA PHE A 248 -60.77 -5.16 14.90
C PHE A 248 -60.38 -4.17 13.80
N ALA A 249 -61.26 -3.25 13.42
CA ALA A 249 -60.96 -2.21 12.44
C ALA A 249 -59.87 -1.26 12.95
N GLN A 250 -59.95 -0.83 14.21
CA GLN A 250 -58.94 0.02 14.85
C GLN A 250 -57.58 -0.67 14.94
N GLU A 251 -57.52 -1.92 15.42
CA GLU A 251 -56.26 -2.68 15.49
C GLU A 251 -55.66 -2.93 14.10
N ARG A 252 -56.49 -3.28 13.11
CA ARG A 252 -56.04 -3.46 11.73
C ARG A 252 -55.42 -2.18 11.18
N GLN A 253 -56.04 -1.03 11.41
CA GLN A 253 -55.52 0.25 10.95
C GLN A 253 -54.20 0.62 11.66
N ALA A 254 -54.09 0.33 12.96
CA ALA A 254 -52.86 0.53 13.72
C ALA A 254 -51.71 -0.36 13.21
N TYR A 255 -52.00 -1.63 12.92
CA TYR A 255 -51.03 -2.56 12.33
C TYR A 255 -50.57 -2.13 10.94
N LEU A 256 -51.48 -1.68 10.07
CA LEU A 256 -51.14 -1.19 8.74
C LEU A 256 -50.22 0.03 8.80
N LYS A 257 -50.53 1.01 9.67
CA LYS A 257 -49.66 2.17 9.91
C LYS A 257 -48.27 1.77 10.40
N LYS A 258 -48.18 0.73 11.25
CA LYS A 258 -46.88 0.22 11.74
C LYS A 258 -46.07 -0.44 10.62
N ILE A 259 -46.73 -1.18 9.72
CA ILE A 259 -46.10 -1.78 8.54
C ILE A 259 -45.59 -0.71 7.57
N GLU A 260 -46.36 0.35 7.32
CA GLU A 260 -45.95 1.47 6.48
C GLU A 260 -44.70 2.16 7.04
N ARG A 261 -44.67 2.46 8.34
CA ARG A 261 -43.48 3.04 8.99
C ARG A 261 -42.24 2.17 8.88
N GLU A 262 -42.37 0.85 9.04
CA GLU A 262 -41.23 -0.07 8.85
C GLU A 262 -40.79 -0.15 7.38
N LYS A 263 -41.73 -0.09 6.41
CA LYS A 263 -41.39 -0.02 4.98
C LYS A 263 -40.64 1.27 4.64
N GLU A 264 -41.07 2.41 5.16
CA GLU A 264 -40.37 3.68 5.02
C GLU A 264 -38.99 3.62 5.65
N ARG A 265 -38.88 3.09 6.87
CA ARG A 265 -37.60 2.92 7.56
C ARG A 265 -36.63 2.05 6.77
N LYS A 266 -37.10 0.92 6.24
CA LYS A 266 -36.31 0.03 5.37
C LYS A 266 -35.85 0.76 4.11
N THR A 267 -36.74 1.48 3.44
CA THR A 267 -36.42 2.24 2.22
C THR A 267 -35.37 3.33 2.50
N ASN A 268 -35.47 4.03 3.62
CA ASN A 268 -34.49 5.04 4.03
C ASN A 268 -33.12 4.43 4.37
N LEU A 269 -33.10 3.25 5.01
CA LEU A 269 -31.86 2.52 5.27
C LEU A 269 -31.20 2.02 3.98
N GLU A 270 -31.98 1.51 3.03
CA GLU A 270 -31.48 1.08 1.71
C GLU A 270 -30.88 2.25 0.94
N LYS A 271 -31.57 3.41 0.90
CA LYS A 271 -31.03 4.65 0.31
C LYS A 271 -29.75 5.12 1.01
N GLY A 272 -29.69 5.02 2.34
CA GLY A 272 -28.50 5.38 3.11
C GLY A 272 -27.29 4.47 2.81
N LEU A 273 -27.53 3.16 2.67
CA LEU A 273 -26.51 2.18 2.28
C LEU A 273 -26.02 2.40 0.85
N GLU A 274 -26.92 2.70 -0.07
CA GLU A 274 -26.58 3.01 -1.46
C GLU A 274 -25.76 4.30 -1.56
N ALA A 275 -26.15 5.35 -0.86
CA ALA A 275 -25.37 6.59 -0.77
C ALA A 275 -23.98 6.36 -0.16
N PHE A 276 -23.86 5.52 0.88
CA PHE A 276 -22.57 5.15 1.46
C PHE A 276 -21.70 4.38 0.47
N ARG A 277 -22.25 3.38 -0.24
CA ARG A 277 -21.54 2.62 -1.28
C ARG A 277 -21.05 3.53 -2.40
N ASN A 278 -21.91 4.43 -2.89
CA ASN A 278 -21.54 5.40 -3.92
C ASN A 278 -20.41 6.31 -3.44
N LYS A 279 -20.48 6.82 -2.21
CA LYS A 279 -19.41 7.64 -1.62
C LYS A 279 -18.07 6.89 -1.50
N VAL A 280 -18.10 5.61 -1.12
CA VAL A 280 -16.89 4.77 -1.06
C VAL A 280 -16.31 4.54 -2.46
N LEU A 281 -17.15 4.25 -3.45
CA LEU A 281 -16.73 4.08 -4.85
C LEU A 281 -16.16 5.37 -5.44
N GLU A 282 -16.82 6.51 -5.23
CA GLU A 282 -16.33 7.83 -5.66
C GLU A 282 -14.97 8.13 -5.02
N SER A 283 -14.81 7.90 -3.71
CA SER A 283 -13.52 8.10 -3.04
C SER A 283 -12.43 7.21 -3.62
N ALA A 284 -12.74 5.95 -3.93
CA ALA A 284 -11.79 5.03 -4.58
C ALA A 284 -11.44 5.49 -6.00
N GLN A 285 -12.41 5.95 -6.79
CA GLN A 285 -12.20 6.47 -8.14
C GLN A 285 -11.35 7.74 -8.15
N VAL A 286 -11.60 8.67 -7.21
CA VAL A 286 -10.79 9.89 -7.05
C VAL A 286 -9.34 9.52 -6.72
N LYS A 287 -9.11 8.63 -5.74
CA LYS A 287 -7.77 8.15 -5.41
C LYS A 287 -7.07 7.47 -6.59
N ALA A 288 -7.79 6.64 -7.34
CA ALA A 288 -7.25 5.99 -8.54
C ALA A 288 -6.86 7.01 -9.61
N LYS A 289 -7.68 8.05 -9.81
CA LYS A 289 -7.41 9.13 -10.77
C LYS A 289 -6.21 9.97 -10.35
N GLU A 290 -6.09 10.32 -9.07
CA GLU A 290 -4.93 11.02 -8.51
C GLU A 290 -3.66 10.18 -8.69
N GLY A 291 -3.71 8.89 -8.37
CA GLY A 291 -2.59 7.97 -8.56
C GLY A 291 -2.17 7.82 -10.03
N HIS A 292 -3.11 7.84 -10.97
CA HIS A 292 -2.80 7.83 -12.40
C HIS A 292 -2.17 9.15 -12.86
N GLN A 293 -2.66 10.31 -12.39
CA GLN A 293 -2.06 11.61 -12.69
C GLN A 293 -0.64 11.73 -12.13
N ASP A 294 -0.38 11.20 -10.94
CA ASP A 294 0.95 11.15 -10.34
C ASP A 294 1.91 10.29 -11.19
N ALA A 295 1.46 9.12 -11.65
CA ALA A 295 2.24 8.27 -12.55
C ALA A 295 2.59 8.96 -13.88
N ILE A 296 1.62 9.67 -14.49
CA ILE A 296 1.87 10.46 -15.71
C ILE A 296 2.95 11.54 -15.44
N LYS A 297 2.86 12.25 -14.31
CA LYS A 297 3.85 13.28 -13.95
C LYS A 297 5.25 12.68 -13.79
N LYS A 298 5.36 11.52 -13.14
CA LYS A 298 6.64 10.81 -12.99
C LYS A 298 7.23 10.38 -14.32
N GLU A 299 6.40 9.87 -15.23
CA GLU A 299 6.85 9.47 -16.57
C GLU A 299 7.30 10.68 -17.38
N GLN A 300 6.53 11.77 -17.38
CA GLN A 300 6.92 13.04 -18.01
C GLN A 300 8.22 13.58 -17.41
N HIS A 301 8.41 13.45 -16.10
CA HIS A 301 9.64 13.83 -15.43
C HIS A 301 10.83 12.97 -15.91
N LEU A 302 10.67 11.65 -16.03
CA LEU A 302 11.71 10.76 -16.57
C LEU A 302 12.06 11.14 -18.02
N ILE A 303 11.07 11.39 -18.88
CA ILE A 303 11.30 11.83 -20.26
C ILE A 303 12.11 13.14 -20.29
N ALA A 304 11.71 14.12 -19.48
CA ALA A 304 12.45 15.39 -19.38
C ALA A 304 13.88 15.19 -18.84
N LEU A 305 14.08 14.27 -17.90
CA LEU A 305 15.41 13.92 -17.40
C LEU A 305 16.28 13.26 -18.49
N VAL A 306 15.71 12.41 -19.35
CA VAL A 306 16.46 11.83 -20.47
C VAL A 306 16.94 12.93 -21.42
N ASP A 307 16.13 13.94 -21.71
CA ASP A 307 16.55 15.08 -22.55
C ASP A 307 17.66 15.92 -21.88
N GLN A 308 17.58 16.09 -20.55
CA GLN A 308 18.64 16.72 -19.77
C GLN A 308 19.94 15.89 -19.80
N VAL A 309 19.85 14.57 -19.69
CA VAL A 309 20.99 13.65 -19.81
C VAL A 309 21.65 13.79 -21.18
N MET A 310 20.87 13.88 -22.26
CA MET A 310 21.43 14.10 -23.61
C MET A 310 22.20 15.43 -23.69
N THR A 311 21.67 16.49 -23.09
CA THR A 311 22.34 17.79 -23.00
C THR A 311 23.62 17.71 -22.17
N TYR A 312 23.56 17.04 -21.03
CA TYR A 312 24.70 16.80 -20.14
C TYR A 312 25.83 16.03 -20.84
N LEU A 313 25.51 14.96 -21.57
CA LEU A 313 26.50 14.19 -22.33
C LEU A 313 27.10 14.96 -23.52
N ARG A 314 26.40 15.94 -24.10
CA ARG A 314 26.99 16.87 -25.10
C ARG A 314 27.96 17.86 -24.45
N GLN A 315 27.70 18.26 -23.21
CA GLN A 315 28.63 19.08 -22.44
C GLN A 315 29.91 18.32 -22.10
N GLY A 316 29.78 17.02 -21.82
CA GLY A 316 30.87 16.06 -21.69
C GLY A 316 31.26 15.73 -20.26
N VAL A 317 31.84 14.55 -20.10
CA VAL A 317 32.11 13.90 -18.82
C VAL A 317 33.54 13.34 -18.81
N LYS A 318 34.20 13.37 -17.65
CA LYS A 318 35.51 12.75 -17.45
C LYS A 318 35.31 11.26 -17.16
N LEU A 319 35.99 10.41 -17.91
CA LEU A 319 35.97 8.96 -17.71
C LEU A 319 37.39 8.42 -17.69
N THR A 320 37.61 7.36 -16.91
CA THR A 320 38.88 6.62 -16.90
C THR A 320 38.81 5.49 -17.92
N LYS A 321 39.57 5.61 -19.00
CA LYS A 321 39.70 4.57 -20.02
C LYS A 321 40.71 3.52 -19.58
N ILE A 322 40.34 2.25 -19.67
CA ILE A 322 41.26 1.13 -19.46
C ILE A 322 41.73 0.62 -20.83
N SER A 323 43.03 0.70 -21.09
CA SER A 323 43.61 0.22 -22.34
C SER A 323 43.95 -1.27 -22.28
N ARG A 324 43.97 -1.91 -23.45
CA ARG A 324 44.47 -3.30 -23.61
C ARG A 324 45.91 -3.51 -23.14
N LYS A 325 46.70 -2.43 -23.04
CA LYS A 325 48.09 -2.48 -22.58
C LYS A 325 48.20 -2.44 -21.05
N GLY A 326 47.07 -2.49 -20.33
CA GLY A 326 47.05 -2.42 -18.86
C GLY A 326 47.32 -1.01 -18.34
N GLN A 327 47.06 0.03 -19.14
CA GLN A 327 47.19 1.43 -18.72
C GLN A 327 45.84 2.10 -18.63
N GLU A 328 45.65 2.87 -17.57
CA GLU A 328 44.53 3.75 -17.32
C GLU A 328 44.82 5.18 -17.81
N HIS A 329 43.84 5.77 -18.49
CA HIS A 329 43.94 7.13 -19.04
C HIS A 329 42.67 7.90 -18.76
N ARG A 330 42.77 9.02 -18.05
CA ARG A 330 41.61 9.88 -17.80
C ARG A 330 41.38 10.79 -19.01
N LEU A 331 40.22 10.66 -19.64
CA LEU A 331 39.88 11.36 -20.88
C LEU A 331 38.50 12.05 -20.74
N PHE A 332 38.28 13.06 -21.55
CA PHE A 332 37.00 13.75 -21.64
C PHE A 332 36.17 13.20 -22.80
N TYR A 333 34.95 12.72 -22.52
CA TYR A 333 34.04 12.15 -23.51
C TYR A 333 32.79 12.99 -23.65
N PHE A 334 32.31 13.18 -24.88
CA PHE A 334 31.08 13.93 -25.14
C PHE A 334 30.39 13.49 -26.42
N LEU A 335 29.08 13.70 -26.50
CA LEU A 335 28.30 13.44 -27.70
C LEU A 335 28.41 14.59 -28.71
N SER A 336 28.33 14.26 -29.99
CA SER A 336 28.06 15.25 -31.04
C SER A 336 26.65 15.87 -30.88
N GLU A 337 26.46 17.05 -31.46
CA GLU A 337 25.16 17.75 -31.44
C GLU A 337 24.02 16.90 -32.03
N ASP A 338 24.31 16.16 -33.11
CA ASP A 338 23.37 15.21 -33.73
C ASP A 338 23.30 13.85 -33.03
N SER A 339 24.08 13.66 -31.96
CA SER A 339 24.19 12.42 -31.17
C SER A 339 24.57 11.18 -31.99
N LYS A 340 25.18 11.34 -33.16
CA LYS A 340 25.66 10.25 -34.02
C LYS A 340 27.09 9.83 -33.73
N LYS A 341 27.85 10.62 -32.98
CA LYS A 341 29.25 10.35 -32.64
C LYS A 341 29.52 10.56 -31.16
N ILE A 342 30.40 9.74 -30.61
CA ILE A 342 31.02 9.92 -29.30
C ILE A 342 32.45 10.41 -29.55
N PHE A 343 32.77 11.59 -29.04
CA PHE A 343 34.10 12.18 -29.13
C PHE A 343 34.90 11.94 -27.85
N SER A 344 36.22 11.90 -27.99
CA SER A 344 37.13 11.85 -26.86
C SER A 344 38.30 12.84 -27.04
N CYS A 345 38.66 13.50 -25.95
CA CYS A 345 39.74 14.47 -25.85
C CYS A 345 40.65 14.17 -24.65
N GLU A 346 41.92 14.53 -24.78
CA GLU A 346 42.84 14.58 -23.64
C GLU A 346 42.48 15.75 -22.70
N LEU A 347 42.91 15.63 -21.45
CA LEU A 347 42.77 16.66 -20.43
C LEU A 347 44.12 17.37 -20.24
N ASP A 348 44.08 18.69 -20.06
CA ASP A 348 45.27 19.43 -19.64
C ASP A 348 45.56 19.23 -18.13
N ASN A 349 46.64 19.84 -17.63
CA ASN A 349 47.05 19.76 -16.23
C ASN A 349 46.01 20.35 -15.25
N GLN A 350 45.05 21.14 -15.75
CA GLN A 350 43.95 21.71 -14.96
C GLN A 350 42.66 20.87 -15.10
N GLY A 351 42.71 19.79 -15.88
CA GLY A 351 41.58 18.90 -16.11
C GLY A 351 40.54 19.48 -17.07
N SER A 352 40.93 20.38 -17.98
CA SER A 352 40.08 20.91 -19.06
C SER A 352 40.32 20.17 -20.39
N PRO A 353 39.30 19.99 -21.24
CA PRO A 353 39.45 19.24 -22.49
C PRO A 353 40.26 19.99 -23.54
N VAL A 354 41.33 19.35 -24.02
CA VAL A 354 42.19 19.84 -25.09
C VAL A 354 41.57 19.52 -26.45
N ASN A 355 41.63 20.46 -27.39
CA ASN A 355 41.16 20.29 -28.78
C ASN A 355 39.67 19.90 -28.92
N ARG A 356 38.78 20.31 -28.00
CA ARG A 356 37.35 19.99 -28.06
C ARG A 356 36.67 20.32 -29.40
N LYS A 357 37.09 21.38 -30.09
CA LYS A 357 36.54 21.78 -31.40
C LYS A 357 36.95 20.83 -32.55
N LYS A 358 38.06 20.10 -32.40
CA LYS A 358 38.60 19.14 -33.36
C LYS A 358 39.09 17.90 -32.59
N PRO A 359 38.16 17.10 -32.04
CA PRO A 359 38.50 16.00 -31.15
C PRO A 359 39.32 14.92 -31.89
N PRO A 360 40.38 14.39 -31.26
CA PRO A 360 41.29 13.43 -31.89
C PRO A 360 40.64 12.07 -32.17
N VAL A 361 39.64 11.68 -31.37
CA VAL A 361 38.96 10.39 -31.49
C VAL A 361 37.46 10.62 -31.66
N ALA A 362 36.87 9.94 -32.64
CA ALA A 362 35.45 9.92 -32.89
C ALA A 362 34.98 8.47 -33.12
N ILE A 363 33.99 8.03 -32.35
CA ILE A 363 33.33 6.73 -32.49
C ILE A 363 31.94 6.98 -33.08
N ASN A 364 31.61 6.36 -34.21
CA ASN A 364 30.24 6.46 -34.72
C ASN A 364 29.32 5.56 -33.89
N VAL A 365 28.15 6.08 -33.53
CA VAL A 365 27.14 5.32 -32.78
C VAL A 365 26.67 4.10 -33.56
N SER A 366 26.59 4.20 -34.89
CA SER A 366 26.27 3.08 -35.80
C SER A 366 27.29 1.94 -35.79
N ASP A 367 28.51 2.19 -35.29
CA ASP A 367 29.56 1.17 -35.20
C ASP A 367 29.46 0.37 -33.90
N ILE A 368 28.71 0.83 -32.90
CA ILE A 368 28.54 0.13 -31.63
C ILE A 368 27.70 -1.12 -31.86
N ARG A 369 28.27 -2.29 -31.54
CA ARG A 369 27.61 -3.61 -31.70
C ARG A 369 26.96 -4.11 -30.41
N LYS A 370 27.58 -3.79 -29.27
CA LYS A 370 27.09 -4.20 -27.94
C LYS A 370 27.61 -3.22 -26.91
N VAL A 371 26.76 -2.91 -25.93
CA VAL A 371 27.15 -2.27 -24.67
C VAL A 371 27.28 -3.38 -23.61
N VAL A 372 28.49 -3.58 -23.11
CA VAL A 372 28.75 -4.54 -22.03
C VAL A 372 28.80 -3.78 -20.73
N LEU A 373 27.88 -4.06 -19.81
CA LEU A 373 27.87 -3.46 -18.48
C LEU A 373 28.90 -4.15 -17.59
N GLY A 374 29.63 -3.34 -16.82
CA GLY A 374 30.66 -3.74 -15.87
C GLY A 374 31.98 -4.24 -16.45
N CYS A 375 32.82 -4.80 -15.58
CA CYS A 375 34.23 -5.07 -15.85
C CYS A 375 34.50 -6.46 -16.43
N TYR A 376 33.89 -6.81 -17.58
CA TYR A 376 33.90 -8.20 -18.11
C TYR A 376 34.66 -8.38 -19.43
N THR A 377 35.20 -7.32 -20.02
CA THR A 377 35.90 -7.44 -21.30
C THR A 377 37.35 -7.87 -21.12
N PRO A 378 38.00 -8.41 -22.18
CA PRO A 378 39.41 -8.81 -22.12
C PRO A 378 40.37 -7.70 -21.65
N SER A 379 40.08 -6.43 -21.95
CA SER A 379 40.94 -5.32 -21.51
C SER A 379 40.86 -5.12 -19.99
N PHE A 380 39.66 -5.27 -19.40
CA PHE A 380 39.49 -5.22 -17.95
C PHE A 380 40.18 -6.42 -17.28
N THR A 381 40.00 -7.63 -17.82
CA THR A 381 40.63 -8.84 -17.24
C THR A 381 42.15 -8.89 -17.42
N SER A 382 42.67 -8.18 -18.43
CA SER A 382 44.12 -7.99 -18.62
C SER A 382 44.68 -6.95 -17.66
N PHE A 383 43.91 -5.92 -17.32
CA PHE A 383 44.30 -4.90 -16.34
C PHE A 383 44.24 -5.43 -14.90
N ALA A 384 43.19 -6.17 -14.57
CA ALA A 384 42.98 -6.84 -13.29
C ALA A 384 42.61 -8.29 -13.55
N THR A 385 43.37 -9.24 -12.99
CA THR A 385 43.11 -10.67 -13.20
C THR A 385 41.65 -11.04 -12.87
N GLU A 386 41.09 -12.02 -13.59
CA GLU A 386 39.69 -12.45 -13.38
C GLU A 386 39.43 -12.87 -11.92
N SER A 387 40.40 -13.52 -11.27
CA SER A 387 40.29 -13.87 -9.84
C SER A 387 40.17 -12.65 -8.93
N ALA A 388 40.85 -11.54 -9.24
CA ALA A 388 40.76 -10.30 -8.48
C ALA A 388 39.43 -9.56 -8.75
N LEU A 389 38.99 -9.53 -10.01
CA LEU A 389 37.71 -8.94 -10.42
C LEU A 389 36.54 -9.69 -9.80
N SER A 390 36.49 -11.02 -9.92
CA SER A 390 35.47 -11.87 -9.28
C SER A 390 35.27 -11.54 -7.80
N LYS A 391 36.37 -11.50 -7.03
CA LYS A 391 36.33 -11.22 -5.59
C LYS A 391 35.80 -9.81 -5.29
N SER A 392 36.31 -8.79 -5.99
CA SER A 392 35.95 -7.38 -5.73
C SER A 392 34.56 -7.01 -6.27
N ARG A 393 34.10 -7.62 -7.37
CA ARG A 393 32.73 -7.46 -7.90
C ARG A 393 31.68 -7.86 -6.86
N MET A 394 31.88 -8.97 -6.16
CA MET A 394 30.96 -9.43 -5.11
C MET A 394 30.87 -8.44 -3.95
N SER A 395 31.95 -7.74 -3.62
CA SER A 395 31.95 -6.70 -2.58
C SER A 395 31.27 -5.39 -3.03
N ALA A 396 31.03 -5.19 -4.33
CA ALA A 396 30.33 -4.02 -4.85
C ALA A 396 28.80 -4.13 -4.75
N ILE A 397 28.28 -5.28 -4.32
CA ILE A 397 26.86 -5.60 -4.28
C ILE A 397 26.33 -5.53 -2.85
N SER A 398 25.14 -4.97 -2.70
CA SER A 398 24.44 -4.85 -1.42
C SER A 398 22.95 -5.11 -1.59
N ASP A 399 22.33 -5.71 -0.57
CA ASP A 399 20.87 -5.92 -0.49
C ASP A 399 20.06 -4.61 -0.48
N ASN A 400 20.73 -3.46 -0.35
CA ASN A 400 20.12 -2.13 -0.37
C ASN A 400 20.27 -1.40 -1.72
N GLY A 401 20.73 -2.09 -2.76
CA GLY A 401 21.06 -1.49 -4.06
C GLY A 401 22.55 -1.23 -4.18
N THR A 402 22.96 -0.69 -5.33
CA THR A 402 24.38 -0.47 -5.63
C THR A 402 24.72 1.00 -5.80
N PHE A 403 23.76 1.90 -5.54
CA PHE A 403 23.99 3.33 -5.65
C PHE A 403 24.94 3.82 -4.55
N ARG A 404 25.92 4.63 -4.94
CA ARG A 404 27.02 5.15 -4.14
C ARG A 404 27.20 6.63 -4.40
N GLN A 405 27.23 7.43 -3.33
CA GLN A 405 27.43 8.88 -3.40
C GLN A 405 28.91 9.29 -3.49
N ASP A 406 29.83 8.41 -3.10
CA ASP A 406 31.26 8.72 -3.08
C ASP A 406 31.83 8.75 -4.52
N PRO A 407 32.76 9.67 -4.83
CA PRO A 407 33.41 9.69 -6.15
C PRO A 407 34.29 8.45 -6.34
N THR A 408 34.48 8.06 -7.59
CA THR A 408 35.36 6.94 -7.94
C THR A 408 36.78 7.28 -7.55
N GLN A 409 37.38 6.39 -6.75
CA GLN A 409 38.78 6.50 -6.36
C GLN A 409 39.71 6.19 -7.54
N SER A 410 40.98 6.52 -7.43
CA SER A 410 41.99 6.16 -8.44
C SER A 410 41.93 4.66 -8.74
N ILE A 411 41.78 4.32 -10.02
CA ILE A 411 41.62 2.94 -10.46
C ILE A 411 42.95 2.20 -10.35
N THR A 412 42.94 1.08 -9.63
CA THR A 412 44.06 0.14 -9.54
C THR A 412 43.58 -1.26 -9.93
N PRO A 413 44.48 -2.18 -10.29
CA PRO A 413 44.11 -3.58 -10.55
C PRO A 413 43.32 -4.23 -9.41
N GLU A 414 43.60 -3.87 -8.16
CA GLU A 414 42.98 -4.44 -6.97
C GLU A 414 41.56 -3.91 -6.70
N ASN A 415 41.29 -2.64 -7.06
CA ASN A 415 40.03 -1.99 -6.75
C ASN A 415 39.06 -1.89 -7.94
N LEU A 416 39.49 -2.23 -9.16
CA LEU A 416 38.69 -2.08 -10.38
C LEU A 416 37.31 -2.75 -10.26
N GLY A 417 37.23 -3.96 -9.68
CA GLY A 417 35.94 -4.67 -9.57
C GLY A 417 34.96 -4.03 -8.58
N LEU A 418 35.41 -3.18 -7.64
CA LEU A 418 34.51 -2.38 -6.79
C LEU A 418 33.71 -1.36 -7.62
N ASN A 419 34.20 -1.02 -8.81
CA ASN A 419 33.58 -0.08 -9.74
C ASN A 419 32.79 -0.78 -10.85
N ASN A 420 32.42 -2.06 -10.68
CA ASN A 420 31.65 -2.82 -11.67
C ASN A 420 30.36 -2.11 -12.11
N TYR A 421 29.63 -1.49 -11.18
CA TYR A 421 28.40 -0.76 -11.48
C TYR A 421 28.63 0.67 -12.01
N ARG A 422 29.90 1.10 -12.09
CA ARG A 422 30.35 2.35 -12.71
C ARG A 422 31.10 2.15 -14.01
N SER A 423 31.16 0.91 -14.49
CA SER A 423 31.98 0.55 -15.64
C SER A 423 31.11 0.04 -16.77
N PHE A 424 31.52 0.32 -17.99
CA PHE A 424 30.93 -0.28 -19.17
C PHE A 424 31.94 -0.32 -20.31
N ALA A 425 31.62 -1.10 -21.34
CA ALA A 425 32.40 -1.16 -22.55
C ALA A 425 31.52 -1.07 -23.80
N LEU A 426 32.03 -0.40 -24.84
CA LEU A 426 31.45 -0.39 -26.17
C LEU A 426 32.24 -1.34 -27.06
N LEU A 427 31.58 -2.36 -27.58
CA LEU A 427 32.18 -3.27 -28.56
C LEU A 427 32.00 -2.70 -29.97
N LEU A 428 33.11 -2.57 -30.70
CA LEU A 428 33.20 -1.94 -32.01
C LEU A 428 33.64 -2.96 -33.08
N PRO A 429 33.48 -2.63 -34.37
CA PRO A 429 33.84 -3.54 -35.46
C PRO A 429 35.35 -3.79 -35.50
N GLY A 430 35.74 -4.95 -36.05
CA GLY A 430 37.16 -5.33 -36.16
C GLY A 430 37.81 -5.66 -34.82
N GLY A 431 37.02 -6.13 -33.84
CA GLY A 431 37.53 -6.53 -32.54
C GLY A 431 38.10 -5.36 -31.72
N LYS A 432 37.68 -4.13 -31.99
CA LYS A 432 38.01 -2.93 -31.19
C LYS A 432 37.00 -2.77 -30.06
N SER A 433 37.41 -2.13 -28.98
CA SER A 433 36.54 -1.84 -27.84
C SER A 433 36.95 -0.54 -27.15
N LEU A 434 36.00 0.07 -26.47
CA LEU A 434 36.23 1.16 -25.54
C LEU A 434 35.77 0.69 -24.15
N GLU A 435 36.70 0.57 -23.22
CA GLU A 435 36.44 0.24 -21.82
C GLU A 435 36.62 1.48 -20.95
N VAL A 436 35.60 1.82 -20.16
CA VAL A 436 35.59 3.01 -19.33
C VAL A 436 35.04 2.75 -17.94
N VAL A 437 35.55 3.50 -16.97
CA VAL A 437 35.06 3.61 -15.60
C VAL A 437 34.65 5.06 -15.36
N CYS A 438 33.42 5.28 -14.90
CA CYS A 438 32.86 6.59 -14.61
C CYS A 438 33.31 7.13 -13.26
N ASP A 439 33.41 8.46 -13.16
CA ASP A 439 33.82 9.15 -11.92
C ASP A 439 32.72 9.12 -10.84
N SER A 440 31.45 8.91 -11.22
CA SER A 440 30.33 8.77 -10.30
C SER A 440 29.25 7.82 -10.85
N ASP A 441 28.32 7.41 -9.99
CA ASP A 441 27.13 6.64 -10.42
C ASP A 441 26.23 7.47 -11.33
N THR A 442 26.11 8.78 -11.06
CA THR A 442 25.34 9.70 -11.90
C THR A 442 25.92 9.78 -13.31
N ASP A 443 27.24 9.84 -13.45
CA ASP A 443 27.91 9.83 -14.75
C ASP A 443 27.68 8.51 -15.48
N CYS A 444 27.80 7.39 -14.77
CA CYS A 444 27.53 6.06 -15.32
C CYS A 444 26.09 5.95 -15.82
N GLU A 445 25.12 6.27 -14.96
CA GLU A 445 23.70 6.21 -15.28
C GLU A 445 23.36 7.15 -16.45
N ALA A 446 23.91 8.36 -16.48
CA ALA A 446 23.76 9.28 -17.61
C ALA A 446 24.24 8.65 -18.92
N TRP A 447 25.45 8.07 -18.93
CA TRP A 447 25.97 7.38 -20.11
C TRP A 447 25.11 6.18 -20.52
N LEU A 448 24.68 5.35 -19.58
CA LEU A 448 23.87 4.18 -19.90
C LEU A 448 22.48 4.56 -20.45
N VAL A 449 21.82 5.55 -19.84
CA VAL A 449 20.54 6.08 -20.31
C VAL A 449 20.69 6.75 -21.68
N GLY A 450 21.75 7.55 -21.87
CA GLY A 450 22.05 8.17 -23.16
C GLY A 450 22.36 7.16 -24.26
N LEU A 451 23.17 6.13 -23.95
CA LEU A 451 23.48 5.02 -24.85
C LEU A 451 22.22 4.24 -25.23
N LYS A 452 21.37 3.91 -24.24
CA LYS A 452 20.08 3.26 -24.46
C LYS A 452 19.23 4.06 -25.46
N ARG A 453 19.17 5.39 -25.30
CA ARG A 453 18.42 6.30 -26.17
C ARG A 453 18.97 6.36 -27.60
N ILE A 454 20.28 6.59 -27.77
CA ILE A 454 20.89 6.78 -29.11
C ILE A 454 21.04 5.47 -29.88
N LEU A 455 21.11 4.33 -29.20
CA LEU A 455 21.16 3.00 -29.80
C LEU A 455 19.77 2.37 -29.99
N ASN A 456 18.70 3.11 -29.66
CA ASN A 456 17.31 2.65 -29.74
C ASN A 456 17.07 1.30 -29.01
N ILE A 457 17.70 1.15 -27.84
CA ILE A 457 17.59 -0.07 -27.03
C ILE A 457 16.30 0.02 -26.22
N LYS A 458 15.33 -0.81 -26.57
CA LYS A 458 13.99 -0.83 -25.99
C LYS A 458 13.69 -2.14 -25.31
N SER A 459 13.12 -2.06 -24.12
CA SER A 459 12.59 -3.22 -23.42
C SER A 459 11.33 -3.76 -24.11
N LYS A 460 10.91 -4.95 -23.70
CA LYS A 460 9.66 -5.56 -24.18
C LYS A 460 8.44 -4.70 -23.81
N VAL A 461 8.38 -4.17 -22.59
CA VAL A 461 7.28 -3.31 -22.15
C VAL A 461 7.29 -1.99 -22.94
N GLU A 462 8.45 -1.36 -23.11
CA GLU A 462 8.57 -0.12 -23.90
C GLU A 462 8.08 -0.30 -25.35
N ARG A 463 8.45 -1.42 -25.99
CA ARG A 463 7.95 -1.76 -27.34
C ARG A 463 6.43 -1.91 -27.37
N VAL A 464 5.85 -2.55 -26.35
CA VAL A 464 4.39 -2.71 -26.25
C VAL A 464 3.73 -1.35 -26.05
N ILE A 465 4.24 -0.50 -25.16
CA ILE A 465 3.72 0.86 -24.94
C ILE A 465 3.75 1.67 -26.24
N GLU A 466 4.90 1.70 -26.92
CA GLU A 466 5.03 2.43 -28.18
C GLU A 466 4.09 1.92 -29.27
N SER A 467 3.91 0.60 -29.38
CA SER A 467 2.99 -0.01 -30.34
C SER A 467 1.53 0.35 -30.10
N ARG A 468 1.12 0.55 -28.84
CA ARG A 468 -0.23 1.00 -28.47
C ARG A 468 -0.45 2.47 -28.76
N ILE A 469 0.57 3.30 -28.58
CA ILE A 469 0.51 4.73 -28.89
C ILE A 469 0.46 4.97 -30.40
N HIS A 470 1.14 4.14 -31.19
CA HIS A 470 1.25 4.28 -32.65
C HIS A 470 0.43 3.22 -33.38
N GLU A 471 -0.89 3.19 -33.16
CA GLU A 471 -1.84 2.29 -33.84
C GLU A 471 -1.51 2.17 -35.34
N GLY A 472 -1.08 0.97 -35.77
CA GLY A 472 -0.93 0.64 -37.19
C GLY A 472 0.47 0.72 -37.81
N ARG A 473 1.53 1.05 -37.07
CA ARG A 473 2.92 0.84 -37.56
C ARG A 473 3.52 -0.43 -36.96
N VAL A 474 3.78 -1.41 -37.81
CA VAL A 474 4.64 -2.55 -37.48
C VAL A 474 6.00 -1.98 -37.05
N PRO A 475 6.54 -2.31 -35.86
CA PRO A 475 7.87 -1.86 -35.47
C PRO A 475 8.89 -2.56 -36.36
N THR A 476 9.35 -1.87 -37.41
CA THR A 476 10.28 -2.38 -38.43
C THR A 476 11.76 -2.21 -38.11
N GLU A 477 12.14 -1.69 -36.94
CA GLU A 477 13.55 -1.62 -36.55
C GLU A 477 13.92 -2.84 -35.71
N GLU A 478 14.60 -3.80 -36.33
CA GLU A 478 15.37 -4.80 -35.62
C GLU A 478 16.31 -4.10 -34.64
N GLN A 479 16.31 -4.55 -33.39
CA GLN A 479 17.22 -3.99 -32.39
C GLN A 479 18.65 -4.33 -32.80
N ILE A 480 19.38 -3.33 -33.26
CA ILE A 480 20.72 -3.46 -33.83
C ILE A 480 21.78 -3.71 -32.74
N CYS A 481 21.49 -3.30 -31.50
CA CYS A 481 22.45 -3.32 -30.39
C CYS A 481 21.81 -3.84 -29.09
N ALA A 482 22.56 -4.65 -28.34
CA ALA A 482 22.17 -5.14 -27.02
C ALA A 482 22.96 -4.45 -25.91
N MET A 483 22.32 -4.25 -24.76
CA MET A 483 22.94 -3.80 -23.52
C MET A 483 22.70 -4.84 -22.44
N ALA A 484 23.76 -5.42 -21.90
CA ALA A 484 23.69 -6.46 -20.88
C ALA A 484 25.02 -6.55 -20.13
N TYR A 485 25.01 -7.16 -18.93
CA TYR A 485 26.24 -7.54 -18.25
C TYR A 485 27.02 -8.58 -19.07
N GLY A 486 28.34 -8.58 -18.91
CA GLY A 486 29.20 -9.51 -19.63
C GLY A 486 29.11 -10.94 -19.10
N GLU A 487 28.82 -11.11 -17.81
CA GLU A 487 28.58 -12.40 -17.16
C GLU A 487 27.42 -12.29 -16.17
N ASN A 488 26.92 -13.45 -15.76
CA ASN A 488 25.85 -13.60 -14.79
C ASN A 488 26.38 -13.45 -13.36
N LEU A 489 25.60 -12.78 -12.50
CA LEU A 489 25.88 -12.69 -11.08
C LEU A 489 25.66 -14.05 -10.40
N ASP A 490 26.64 -14.52 -9.62
CA ASP A 490 26.46 -15.72 -8.80
C ASP A 490 25.64 -15.39 -7.54
N ILE A 491 24.36 -15.73 -7.61
CA ILE A 491 23.39 -15.48 -6.53
C ILE A 491 23.28 -16.62 -5.52
N ARG A 492 23.98 -17.76 -5.73
CA ARG A 492 23.76 -19.00 -4.95
C ARG A 492 24.03 -18.84 -3.46
N GLN A 493 24.92 -17.93 -3.10
CA GLN A 493 25.30 -17.64 -1.72
C GLN A 493 24.68 -16.34 -1.19
N MET A 494 23.79 -15.69 -1.96
CA MET A 494 23.15 -14.44 -1.58
C MET A 494 21.90 -14.66 -0.73
N ASN A 495 21.62 -13.68 0.12
CA ASN A 495 20.41 -13.66 0.95
C ASN A 495 19.15 -13.70 0.07
N GLY A 496 18.16 -14.50 0.48
CA GLY A 496 16.87 -14.59 -0.19
C GLY A 496 16.79 -15.55 -1.39
N VAL A 497 17.91 -16.19 -1.78
CA VAL A 497 17.93 -17.12 -2.93
C VAL A 497 16.97 -18.31 -2.78
N SER A 498 16.77 -18.80 -1.56
CA SER A 498 15.83 -19.89 -1.26
C SER A 498 14.36 -19.50 -1.40
N SER A 499 14.07 -18.20 -1.46
CA SER A 499 12.71 -17.64 -1.43
C SER A 499 12.27 -17.08 -2.79
N ILE A 500 13.14 -17.15 -3.80
CA ILE A 500 12.83 -16.81 -5.19
C ILE A 500 12.63 -18.09 -6.02
N SER A 501 11.81 -17.99 -7.06
CA SER A 501 11.64 -19.04 -8.06
C SER A 501 12.85 -19.14 -9.00
N ALA A 502 12.94 -20.23 -9.77
CA ALA A 502 14.01 -20.42 -10.76
C ALA A 502 14.04 -19.29 -11.81
N GLU A 503 12.85 -18.83 -12.26
CA GLU A 503 12.75 -17.72 -13.23
C GLU A 503 13.21 -16.39 -12.63
N GLU A 504 12.81 -16.09 -11.38
CA GLU A 504 13.28 -14.92 -10.65
C GLU A 504 14.79 -14.98 -10.40
N GLY A 505 15.34 -16.19 -10.19
CA GLY A 505 16.78 -16.43 -10.09
C GLY A 505 17.54 -16.07 -11.36
N VAL A 506 17.00 -16.41 -12.53
CA VAL A 506 17.57 -16.00 -13.82
C VAL A 506 17.59 -14.47 -13.92
N VAL A 507 16.49 -13.81 -13.60
CA VAL A 507 16.39 -12.34 -13.65
C VAL A 507 17.38 -11.69 -12.69
N CYS A 508 17.44 -12.16 -11.44
CA CYS A 508 18.40 -11.65 -10.44
C CYS A 508 19.85 -11.80 -10.92
N SER A 509 20.16 -12.95 -11.53
CA SER A 509 21.50 -13.26 -12.02
C SER A 509 21.88 -12.44 -13.26
N GLU A 510 21.00 -12.32 -14.26
CA GLU A 510 21.25 -11.58 -15.51
C GLU A 510 21.22 -10.05 -15.30
N CYS A 511 20.32 -9.56 -14.44
CA CYS A 511 20.13 -8.13 -14.18
C CYS A 511 21.03 -7.61 -13.05
N HIS A 512 21.81 -8.48 -12.41
CA HIS A 512 22.66 -8.15 -11.27
C HIS A 512 21.87 -7.48 -10.13
N VAL A 513 20.76 -8.14 -9.76
CA VAL A 513 19.88 -7.72 -8.66
C VAL A 513 19.95 -8.77 -7.55
N PRO A 514 20.33 -8.41 -6.31
CA PRO A 514 20.34 -9.34 -5.19
C PRO A 514 18.94 -9.95 -4.94
N PRO A 515 18.81 -11.25 -4.67
CA PRO A 515 17.52 -11.89 -4.42
C PRO A 515 16.70 -11.25 -3.29
N ALA A 516 17.35 -10.89 -2.17
CA ALA A 516 16.69 -10.19 -1.06
C ALA A 516 16.12 -8.82 -1.49
N LEU A 517 16.89 -8.05 -2.26
CA LEU A 517 16.44 -6.77 -2.82
C LEU A 517 15.25 -6.98 -3.78
N PHE A 518 15.36 -7.95 -4.68
CA PHE A 518 14.29 -8.28 -5.62
C PHE A 518 12.99 -8.65 -4.89
N LEU A 519 13.04 -9.49 -3.86
CA LEU A 519 11.87 -9.87 -3.07
C LEU A 519 11.23 -8.69 -2.36
N ARG A 520 12.04 -7.82 -1.74
CA ARG A 520 11.58 -6.59 -1.09
C ARG A 520 10.81 -5.73 -2.09
N ILE A 521 11.42 -5.49 -3.24
CA ILE A 521 10.87 -4.63 -4.28
C ILE A 521 9.63 -5.23 -4.93
N LYS A 522 9.63 -6.53 -5.21
CA LYS A 522 8.44 -7.25 -5.71
C LYS A 522 7.26 -7.06 -4.76
N LYS A 523 7.47 -7.23 -3.45
CA LYS A 523 6.43 -7.06 -2.43
C LYS A 523 5.95 -5.61 -2.38
N GLU A 524 6.87 -4.66 -2.27
CA GLU A 524 6.56 -3.24 -2.16
C GLU A 524 5.78 -2.72 -3.38
N MET A 525 6.23 -3.06 -4.60
CA MET A 525 5.56 -2.66 -5.83
C MET A 525 4.20 -3.34 -6.00
N ALA A 526 4.07 -4.62 -5.63
CA ALA A 526 2.78 -5.30 -5.65
C ALA A 526 1.78 -4.67 -4.67
N GLU A 527 2.21 -4.29 -3.48
CA GLU A 527 1.37 -3.59 -2.49
C GLU A 527 0.98 -2.19 -2.99
N LYS A 528 1.95 -1.43 -3.50
CA LYS A 528 1.74 -0.09 -4.08
C LYS A 528 0.79 -0.12 -5.28
N SER A 529 0.86 -1.16 -6.11
CA SER A 529 0.01 -1.31 -7.28
C SER A 529 -1.48 -1.48 -6.99
N LYS A 530 -1.85 -1.81 -5.74
CA LYS A 530 -3.25 -1.92 -5.31
C LYS A 530 -3.94 -0.57 -5.19
N SER A 531 -3.19 0.50 -4.96
CA SER A 531 -3.71 1.85 -4.71
C SER A 531 -3.30 2.87 -5.77
N CYS A 532 -2.20 2.65 -6.50
CA CYS A 532 -1.71 3.58 -7.51
C CYS A 532 -0.98 2.86 -8.65
N SER A 533 -0.80 3.57 -9.77
CA SER A 533 -0.01 3.06 -10.89
C SER A 533 1.48 3.13 -10.56
N VAL A 534 2.20 2.03 -10.80
CA VAL A 534 3.65 1.92 -10.54
C VAL A 534 4.42 2.23 -11.82
N THR A 535 5.45 3.06 -11.68
CA THR A 535 6.36 3.47 -12.76
C THR A 535 7.78 2.95 -12.53
N VAL A 536 8.63 3.02 -13.55
CA VAL A 536 10.07 2.73 -13.42
C VAL A 536 10.73 3.68 -12.41
N TYR A 537 10.26 4.92 -12.31
CA TYR A 537 10.73 5.89 -11.31
C TYR A 537 10.53 5.37 -9.89
N ASP A 538 9.35 4.82 -9.59
CA ASP A 538 9.05 4.28 -8.26
C ASP A 538 9.99 3.13 -7.89
N LEU A 539 10.30 2.26 -8.86
CA LEU A 539 11.26 1.17 -8.70
C LEU A 539 12.68 1.67 -8.45
N ARG A 540 13.14 2.66 -9.22
CA ARG A 540 14.46 3.26 -9.06
C ARG A 540 14.63 3.83 -7.64
N VAL A 541 13.65 4.58 -7.18
CA VAL A 541 13.67 5.19 -5.84
C VAL A 541 13.65 4.15 -4.72
N ALA A 542 12.81 3.11 -4.83
CA ALA A 542 12.68 2.08 -3.80
C ALA A 542 13.88 1.11 -3.74
N SER A 543 14.51 0.84 -4.89
CA SER A 543 15.54 -0.19 -5.02
C SER A 543 16.97 0.32 -4.83
N GLY A 544 17.22 1.61 -5.07
CA GLY A 544 18.60 2.13 -5.12
C GLY A 544 19.42 1.54 -6.28
N LEU A 545 18.75 0.99 -7.30
CA LEU A 545 19.35 0.56 -8.55
C LEU A 545 19.39 1.73 -9.55
N ASP A 546 20.26 1.66 -10.54
CA ASP A 546 20.19 2.57 -11.69
C ASP A 546 18.93 2.32 -12.53
N LEU A 547 18.59 3.28 -13.38
CA LEU A 547 17.41 3.23 -14.24
C LEU A 547 17.38 2.02 -15.18
N ILE A 548 18.53 1.52 -15.65
CA ILE A 548 18.59 0.37 -16.57
C ILE A 548 18.15 -0.90 -15.85
N ARG A 549 18.72 -1.16 -14.66
CA ARG A 549 18.31 -2.32 -13.85
C ARG A 549 16.90 -2.18 -13.30
N SER A 550 16.48 -0.97 -12.95
CA SER A 550 15.10 -0.67 -12.54
C SER A 550 14.10 -0.99 -13.66
N CYS A 551 14.43 -0.64 -14.92
CA CYS A 551 13.65 -1.03 -16.09
C CYS A 551 13.51 -2.54 -16.21
N TRP A 552 14.60 -3.31 -16.08
CA TRP A 552 14.53 -4.77 -16.22
C TRP A 552 13.67 -5.43 -15.14
N VAL A 553 13.77 -4.96 -13.89
CA VAL A 553 12.89 -5.44 -12.81
C VAL A 553 11.44 -5.04 -13.09
N TYR A 554 11.20 -3.82 -13.56
CA TYR A 554 9.86 -3.36 -13.95
C TYR A 554 9.23 -4.24 -15.02
N ASP A 555 9.98 -4.52 -16.09
CA ASP A 555 9.54 -5.37 -17.19
C ASP A 555 9.11 -6.74 -16.68
N HIS A 556 9.95 -7.34 -15.83
CA HIS A 556 9.64 -8.65 -15.25
C HIS A 556 8.36 -8.62 -14.39
N LEU A 557 8.19 -7.61 -13.53
CA LEU A 557 7.00 -7.49 -12.68
C LEU A 557 5.72 -7.31 -13.50
N ILE A 558 5.78 -6.60 -14.62
CA ILE A 558 4.66 -6.47 -15.56
C ILE A 558 4.39 -7.78 -16.30
N GLU A 559 5.42 -8.40 -16.87
CA GLU A 559 5.29 -9.65 -17.64
C GLU A 559 4.68 -10.77 -16.80
N LYS A 560 5.06 -10.85 -15.52
CA LYS A 560 4.53 -11.82 -14.56
C LYS A 560 3.26 -11.35 -13.84
N LYS A 561 2.71 -10.19 -14.22
CA LYS A 561 1.48 -9.61 -13.68
C LYS A 561 1.50 -9.39 -12.16
N HIS A 562 2.69 -9.15 -11.59
CA HIS A 562 2.84 -8.72 -10.20
C HIS A 562 2.39 -7.28 -10.01
N ILE A 563 2.52 -6.46 -11.06
CA ILE A 563 1.94 -5.13 -11.16
C ILE A 563 1.15 -5.03 -12.48
N PRO A 564 0.08 -4.22 -12.54
CA PRO A 564 -0.70 -4.05 -13.77
C PRO A 564 0.13 -3.32 -14.83
N PHE A 565 -0.13 -3.64 -16.10
CA PHE A 565 0.45 -2.92 -17.22
C PHE A 565 -0.03 -1.46 -17.20
N PRO A 566 0.86 -0.47 -17.37
CA PRO A 566 0.45 0.94 -17.43
C PRO A 566 -0.49 1.15 -18.61
N LEU A 567 -1.73 1.57 -18.32
CA LEU A 567 -2.78 1.80 -19.33
C LEU A 567 -2.37 2.88 -20.34
#